data_AF-A0A3E0WAA7-F1
#
_entry.id   AF-A0A3E0WAA7-F1
#
_cell.length_a   1.000
_cell.length_b   1.000
_cell.length_c   1.000
_cell.angle_alpha   90.00
_cell.angle_beta   90.00
_cell.angle_gamma   90.00
#
_symmetry.space_group_name_H-M   'P 1'
#
loop_
_entity.id
_entity.type
_entity.pdbx_description
1 polymer ?
#
loop_
_entity_poly.entity_id
_entity_poly.type
_entity_poly.pdbx_seq_one_letter_code
_entity_poly.pdbx_strand_id
1 'polypeptide(L)'
;MTTAPPSRAGRPRANADAPDGTLTAREQILDAAAALFAESGFSGASTRAIADRVGIRQQSLYYHFAGKDDILAELLSGSVRPSIEFVDGIEALVPERISPAGALFALASTDARTLRRTPHNIGTLYLLPEIQDARYDDFRNERVRLQASYGRLGAAAAHPDVIATLSEHRIGSLLIQLVELVIQLRRDTTDAAAEDDDATIASSCLRVLGLSTPEIASARIEANGFVVPHE
;
A
#
# COMPACT_ATOMS: atom_id res chain seq x y z
N MET A 1 -25.96 2.11 -65.33
CA MET A 1 -26.35 1.65 -63.98
C MET A 1 -25.07 1.29 -63.25
N THR A 2 -24.58 2.19 -62.40
CA THR A 2 -23.25 2.12 -61.77
C THR A 2 -23.44 1.77 -60.30
N THR A 3 -22.92 0.62 -59.87
CA THR A 3 -22.98 0.12 -58.49
C THR A 3 -21.84 0.71 -57.65
N ALA A 4 -22.17 1.29 -56.50
CA ALA A 4 -21.21 1.85 -55.54
C ALA A 4 -20.60 0.76 -54.64
N PRO A 5 -19.33 0.88 -54.20
CA PRO A 5 -18.68 -0.10 -53.34
C PRO A 5 -19.07 0.05 -51.85
N PRO A 6 -19.05 -1.02 -51.05
CA PRO A 6 -19.43 -0.97 -49.64
C PRO A 6 -18.37 -0.26 -48.78
N SER A 7 -18.84 0.65 -47.91
CA SER A 7 -18.02 1.39 -46.95
C SER A 7 -17.41 0.44 -45.90
N ARG A 8 -16.08 0.48 -45.75
CA ARG A 8 -15.37 -0.17 -44.64
C ARG A 8 -15.82 0.44 -43.31
N ALA A 9 -16.47 -0.35 -42.47
CA ALA A 9 -16.78 0.00 -41.09
C ALA A 9 -15.47 0.35 -40.35
N GLY A 10 -15.34 1.61 -39.95
CA GLY A 10 -14.24 2.06 -39.11
C GLY A 10 -14.30 1.41 -37.74
N ARG A 11 -13.16 0.94 -37.22
CA ARG A 11 -13.07 0.41 -35.86
C ARG A 11 -13.45 1.52 -34.86
N PRO A 12 -14.29 1.23 -33.84
CA PRO A 12 -14.70 2.24 -32.86
C PRO A 12 -13.48 2.89 -32.23
N ARG A 13 -13.51 4.22 -32.11
CA ARG A 13 -12.50 5.00 -31.40
C ARG A 13 -12.45 4.50 -29.95
N ALA A 14 -11.24 4.29 -29.45
CA ALA A 14 -11.01 4.09 -28.03
C ALA A 14 -11.65 5.26 -27.29
N ASN A 15 -12.63 4.97 -26.44
CA ASN A 15 -13.29 5.95 -25.59
C ASN A 15 -12.24 6.64 -24.72
N ALA A 16 -11.89 7.87 -25.08
CA ALA A 16 -11.60 8.88 -24.06
C ALA A 16 -12.95 9.16 -23.39
N ASP A 17 -12.98 9.08 -22.07
CA ASP A 17 -14.15 9.21 -21.20
C ASP A 17 -15.02 7.93 -21.09
N ALA A 18 -14.54 6.98 -20.27
CA ALA A 18 -15.39 5.94 -19.70
C ALA A 18 -16.07 6.47 -18.42
N PRO A 19 -17.29 6.01 -18.08
CA PRO A 19 -18.06 6.51 -16.94
C PRO A 19 -17.39 6.15 -15.60
N ASP A 20 -17.73 6.93 -14.58
CA ASP A 20 -17.36 6.78 -13.17
C ASP A 20 -17.51 5.32 -12.72
N GLY A 21 -16.39 4.59 -12.59
CA GLY A 21 -16.34 3.16 -12.26
C GLY A 21 -15.49 2.27 -13.16
N THR A 22 -14.95 2.77 -14.28
CA THR A 22 -14.02 1.99 -15.13
C THR A 22 -12.58 2.50 -14.94
N LEU A 23 -11.64 1.61 -14.61
CA LEU A 23 -10.21 1.96 -14.47
C LEU A 23 -9.72 2.73 -15.70
N THR A 24 -8.97 3.80 -15.48
CA THR A 24 -8.24 4.53 -16.51
C THR A 24 -7.23 3.61 -17.21
N ALA A 25 -6.82 3.96 -18.43
CA ALA A 25 -5.79 3.18 -19.14
C ALA A 25 -4.49 3.02 -18.32
N ARG A 26 -4.12 4.05 -17.55
CA ARG A 26 -2.96 4.01 -16.65
C ARG A 26 -3.15 2.99 -15.53
N GLU A 27 -4.32 2.98 -14.89
CA GLU A 27 -4.64 2.03 -13.82
C GLU A 27 -4.75 0.59 -14.34
N GLN A 28 -5.30 0.38 -15.54
CA GLN A 28 -5.32 -0.94 -16.19
C GLN A 28 -3.91 -1.47 -16.45
N ILE A 29 -2.97 -0.61 -16.85
CA ILE A 29 -1.55 -0.97 -17.02
C ILE A 29 -0.94 -1.36 -15.66
N LEU A 30 -1.18 -0.58 -14.60
CA LEU A 30 -0.67 -0.88 -13.27
C LEU A 30 -1.20 -2.21 -12.74
N ASP A 31 -2.51 -2.46 -12.85
CA ASP A 31 -3.14 -3.72 -12.43
C ASP A 31 -2.59 -4.93 -13.19
N ALA A 32 -2.51 -4.85 -14.53
CA ALA A 32 -1.98 -5.93 -15.36
C ALA A 32 -0.49 -6.21 -15.07
N ALA A 33 0.30 -5.16 -14.81
CA ALA A 33 1.71 -5.29 -14.46
C ALA A 33 1.89 -5.89 -13.07
N ALA A 34 1.11 -5.46 -12.09
CA ALA A 34 1.10 -6.01 -10.74
C ALA A 34 0.83 -7.52 -10.76
N ALA A 35 -0.20 -7.95 -11.49
CA ALA A 35 -0.51 -9.37 -11.70
C ALA A 35 0.66 -10.13 -12.34
N LEU A 36 1.25 -9.57 -13.41
CA LEU A 36 2.39 -10.21 -14.09
C LEU A 36 3.63 -10.31 -13.19
N PHE A 37 3.92 -9.29 -12.40
CA PHE A 37 5.05 -9.29 -11.46
C PHE A 37 4.84 -10.33 -10.36
N ALA A 38 3.62 -10.48 -9.84
CA ALA A 38 3.28 -11.48 -8.84
C ALA A 38 3.33 -12.92 -9.41
N GLU A 39 2.87 -13.14 -10.65
CA GLU A 39 2.82 -14.46 -11.29
C GLU A 39 4.18 -14.95 -11.81
N SER A 40 4.93 -14.08 -12.48
CA SER A 40 6.12 -14.45 -13.27
C SER A 40 7.42 -13.85 -12.75
N GLY A 41 7.35 -13.08 -11.66
CA GLY A 41 8.45 -12.26 -11.15
C GLY A 41 8.73 -11.03 -12.02
N PHE A 42 9.37 -10.02 -11.43
CA PHE A 42 9.69 -8.77 -12.11
C PHE A 42 10.59 -8.97 -13.35
N SER A 43 11.61 -9.83 -13.22
CA SER A 43 12.54 -10.14 -14.32
C SER A 43 11.84 -10.86 -15.49
N GLY A 44 10.87 -11.74 -15.22
CA GLY A 44 10.12 -12.49 -16.24
C GLY A 44 9.07 -11.67 -16.99
N ALA A 45 8.63 -10.54 -16.42
CA ALA A 45 7.68 -9.65 -17.06
C ALA A 45 8.34 -8.72 -18.10
N SER A 46 7.57 -8.37 -19.15
CA SER A 46 7.96 -7.41 -20.19
C SER A 46 6.85 -6.41 -20.48
N THR A 47 7.20 -5.20 -20.94
CA THR A 47 6.23 -4.18 -21.37
C THR A 47 5.32 -4.67 -22.50
N ARG A 48 5.80 -5.58 -23.34
CA ARG A 48 4.99 -6.24 -24.36
C ARG A 48 3.94 -7.15 -23.74
N ALA A 49 4.34 -8.02 -22.81
CA ALA A 49 3.40 -8.91 -22.10
C ALA A 49 2.35 -8.11 -21.31
N ILE A 50 2.74 -6.99 -20.70
CA ILE A 50 1.82 -6.08 -20.01
C ILE A 50 0.81 -5.47 -21.01
N ALA A 51 1.29 -4.92 -22.13
CA ALA A 51 0.41 -4.34 -23.15
C ALA A 51 -0.54 -5.38 -23.76
N ASP A 52 -0.05 -6.59 -24.03
CA ASP A 52 -0.84 -7.72 -24.53
C ASP A 52 -1.92 -8.12 -23.53
N ARG A 53 -1.61 -8.14 -22.22
CA ARG A 53 -2.57 -8.46 -21.14
C ARG A 53 -3.67 -7.40 -20.99
N VAL A 54 -3.33 -6.12 -21.14
CA VAL A 54 -4.33 -5.02 -21.14
C VAL A 54 -5.14 -5.00 -22.44
N GLY A 55 -4.63 -5.56 -23.53
CA GLY A 55 -5.25 -5.52 -24.85
C GLY A 55 -4.98 -4.22 -25.63
N ILE A 56 -3.87 -3.54 -25.33
CA ILE A 56 -3.45 -2.30 -26.00
C ILE A 56 -2.19 -2.51 -26.85
N ARG A 57 -1.89 -1.54 -27.70
CA ARG A 57 -0.59 -1.53 -28.39
C ARG A 57 0.50 -1.15 -27.41
N GLN A 58 1.67 -1.78 -27.52
CA GLN A 58 2.83 -1.45 -26.68
C GLN A 58 3.21 0.04 -26.72
N GLN A 59 3.05 0.71 -27.86
CA GLN A 59 3.29 2.15 -27.98
C GLN A 59 2.33 2.99 -27.11
N SER A 60 1.11 2.52 -26.86
CA SER A 60 0.16 3.18 -25.95
C SER A 60 0.58 3.03 -24.48
N LEU A 61 1.25 1.94 -24.11
CA LEU A 61 1.83 1.80 -22.77
C LEU A 61 2.94 2.83 -22.55
N TYR A 62 3.80 3.01 -23.55
CA TYR A 62 4.91 3.99 -23.47
C TYR A 62 4.45 5.45 -23.37
N TYR A 63 3.19 5.74 -23.66
CA TYR A 63 2.61 7.06 -23.40
C TYR A 63 2.43 7.31 -21.89
N HIS A 64 2.20 6.25 -21.10
CA HIS A 64 1.97 6.35 -19.66
C HIS A 64 3.20 6.07 -18.82
N PHE A 65 4.07 5.15 -19.25
CA PHE A 65 5.23 4.72 -18.49
C PHE A 65 6.44 4.51 -19.39
N ALA A 66 7.63 4.91 -18.92
CA ALA A 66 8.86 4.76 -19.70
C ALA A 66 9.28 3.29 -19.87
N GLY A 67 8.87 2.41 -18.94
CA GLY A 67 9.18 0.99 -18.97
C GLY A 67 8.62 0.26 -17.75
N LYS A 68 8.94 -1.03 -17.63
CA LYS A 68 8.47 -1.85 -16.49
C LYS A 68 9.01 -1.39 -15.15
N ASP A 69 10.19 -0.78 -15.13
CA ASP A 69 10.81 -0.25 -13.93
C ASP A 69 10.05 0.95 -13.36
N ASP A 70 9.59 1.85 -14.24
CA ASP A 70 8.75 3.01 -13.91
C ASP A 70 7.37 2.56 -13.41
N ILE A 71 6.80 1.53 -14.03
CA ILE A 71 5.57 0.88 -13.55
C ILE A 71 5.77 0.29 -12.15
N LEU A 72 6.88 -0.40 -11.91
CA LEU A 72 7.17 -0.96 -10.59
C LEU A 72 7.36 0.15 -9.54
N ALA A 73 8.08 1.22 -9.87
CA ALA A 73 8.26 2.36 -8.96
C ALA A 73 6.92 3.00 -8.57
N GLU A 74 6.01 3.17 -9.53
CA GLU A 74 4.67 3.69 -9.27
C GLU A 74 3.85 2.75 -8.38
N LEU A 75 3.88 1.42 -8.64
CA LEU A 75 3.17 0.43 -7.81
C LEU A 75 3.65 0.44 -6.36
N LEU A 76 4.97 0.51 -6.16
CA LEU A 76 5.59 0.52 -4.83
C LEU A 76 5.29 1.81 -4.07
N SER A 77 5.39 2.96 -4.73
CA SER A 77 5.09 4.25 -4.11
C SER A 77 3.60 4.33 -3.78
N GLY A 78 2.74 3.88 -4.71
CA GLY A 78 1.29 3.83 -4.50
C GLY A 78 0.84 2.92 -3.35
N SER A 79 1.64 1.92 -2.98
CA SER A 79 1.29 1.02 -1.88
C SER A 79 1.69 1.54 -0.50
N VAL A 80 2.58 2.54 -0.40
CA VAL A 80 3.03 3.14 0.88
C VAL A 80 2.45 4.53 1.09
N ARG A 81 2.19 5.27 0.01
CA ARG A 81 1.67 6.65 0.04
C ARG A 81 0.44 6.84 0.94
N PRO A 82 -0.60 5.97 0.91
CA PRO A 82 -1.77 6.17 1.78
C PRO A 82 -1.42 6.15 3.27
N SER A 83 -0.47 5.30 3.68
CA SER A 83 -0.05 5.19 5.08
C SER A 83 0.81 6.38 5.50
N ILE A 84 1.62 6.94 4.58
CA ILE A 84 2.37 8.18 4.81
C ILE A 84 1.44 9.39 4.94
N GLU A 85 0.52 9.57 3.99
CA GLU A 85 -0.44 10.69 4.03
C GLU A 85 -1.29 10.63 5.30
N PHE A 86 -1.70 9.42 5.71
CA PHE A 86 -2.42 9.21 6.95
C PHE A 86 -1.60 9.59 8.18
N VAL A 87 -0.33 9.18 8.25
CA VAL A 87 0.50 9.43 9.44
C VAL A 87 0.86 10.91 9.58
N ASP A 88 1.14 11.59 8.47
CA ASP A 88 1.41 13.04 8.48
C ASP A 88 0.21 13.82 9.03
N GLY A 89 -1.01 13.40 8.69
CA GLY A 89 -2.24 13.98 9.21
C GLY A 89 -2.48 13.70 10.70
N ILE A 90 -2.21 12.48 11.17
CA ILE A 90 -2.52 12.09 12.55
C ILE A 90 -1.46 12.56 13.56
N GLU A 91 -0.18 12.61 13.18
CA GLU A 91 0.90 13.06 14.07
C GLU A 91 0.71 14.53 14.49
N ALA A 92 0.18 15.38 13.62
CA ALA A 92 -0.13 16.78 13.92
C ALA A 92 -1.22 16.97 15.00
N LEU A 93 -1.85 15.89 15.44
CA LEU A 93 -2.98 15.88 16.37
C LEU A 93 -2.64 15.20 17.70
N VAL A 94 -1.42 14.68 17.84
CA VAL A 94 -0.91 14.01 19.03
C VAL A 94 -0.11 15.00 19.88
N PRO A 95 -0.33 15.06 21.23
CA PRO A 95 -1.30 14.29 22.02
C PRO A 95 -2.67 14.96 22.20
N GLU A 96 -2.90 16.16 21.65
CA GLU A 96 -4.02 17.04 22.04
C GLU A 96 -5.40 16.50 21.66
N ARG A 97 -5.52 15.80 20.53
CA ARG A 97 -6.80 15.26 20.04
C ARG A 97 -6.87 13.73 20.06
N ILE A 98 -5.73 13.07 20.04
CA ILE A 98 -5.63 11.61 20.12
C ILE A 98 -4.34 11.23 20.86
N SER A 99 -4.39 10.20 21.69
CA SER A 99 -3.19 9.71 22.38
C SER A 99 -2.20 9.09 21.38
N PRO A 100 -0.89 9.01 21.72
CA PRO A 100 0.07 8.28 20.90
C PRO A 100 -0.35 6.82 20.64
N ALA A 101 -0.96 6.16 21.62
CA ALA A 101 -1.47 4.80 21.50
C ALA A 101 -2.66 4.72 20.53
N GLY A 102 -3.60 5.67 20.61
CA GLY A 102 -4.72 5.78 19.68
C GLY A 102 -4.26 6.05 18.24
N ALA A 103 -3.31 6.98 18.06
CA ALA A 103 -2.73 7.29 16.76
C ALA A 103 -2.00 6.09 16.15
N LEU A 104 -1.18 5.39 16.96
CA LEU A 104 -0.50 4.17 16.52
C LEU A 104 -1.49 3.06 16.16
N PHE A 105 -2.57 2.88 16.93
CA PHE A 105 -3.62 1.91 16.61
C PHE A 105 -4.27 2.23 15.26
N ALA A 106 -4.60 3.50 15.03
CA ALA A 106 -5.22 3.97 13.80
C ALA A 106 -4.28 3.76 12.60
N LEU A 107 -3.01 4.14 12.74
CA LEU A 107 -1.98 3.94 11.73
C LEU A 107 -1.83 2.46 11.38
N ALA A 108 -1.61 1.60 12.38
CA ALA A 108 -1.43 0.16 12.17
C ALA A 108 -2.66 -0.50 11.53
N SER A 109 -3.86 -0.09 11.93
CA SER A 109 -5.11 -0.62 11.34
C SER A 109 -5.28 -0.17 9.88
N THR A 110 -4.99 1.09 9.58
CA THR A 110 -5.07 1.64 8.22
C THR A 110 -4.03 1.00 7.31
N ASP A 111 -2.79 0.87 7.77
CA ASP A 111 -1.69 0.29 6.99
C ASP A 111 -1.94 -1.22 6.74
N ALA A 112 -2.35 -1.98 7.76
CA ALA A 112 -2.75 -3.38 7.60
C ALA A 112 -3.90 -3.54 6.60
N ARG A 113 -4.91 -2.66 6.67
CA ARG A 113 -6.04 -2.65 5.73
C ARG A 113 -5.59 -2.33 4.30
N THR A 114 -4.69 -1.36 4.12
CA THR A 114 -4.11 -1.01 2.82
C THR A 114 -3.38 -2.23 2.24
N LEU A 115 -2.47 -2.82 3.01
CA LEU A 115 -1.75 -4.04 2.60
C LEU A 115 -2.69 -5.20 2.28
N ARG A 116 -3.84 -5.30 2.97
CA ARG A 116 -4.85 -6.34 2.71
C ARG A 116 -5.63 -6.10 1.42
N ARG A 117 -6.01 -4.85 1.16
CA ARG A 117 -6.88 -4.46 0.03
C ARG A 117 -6.11 -4.21 -1.27
N THR A 118 -4.82 -3.88 -1.21
CA THR A 118 -4.01 -3.65 -2.42
C THR A 118 -4.02 -4.91 -3.28
N PRO A 119 -4.43 -4.83 -4.57
CA PRO A 119 -4.44 -5.97 -5.47
C PRO A 119 -3.08 -6.65 -5.60
N HIS A 120 -3.08 -7.94 -5.92
CA HIS A 120 -1.89 -8.73 -6.26
C HIS A 120 -0.78 -8.79 -5.19
N ASN A 121 -1.06 -8.38 -3.95
CA ASN A 121 -0.12 -8.44 -2.83
C ASN A 121 1.24 -7.79 -3.14
N ILE A 122 1.22 -6.54 -3.60
CA ILE A 122 2.41 -5.75 -3.98
C ILE A 122 3.52 -5.75 -2.93
N GLY A 123 3.18 -5.88 -1.64
CA GLY A 123 4.15 -5.98 -0.55
C GLY A 123 5.16 -7.13 -0.72
N THR A 124 4.81 -8.18 -1.46
CA THR A 124 5.75 -9.26 -1.81
C THR A 124 6.92 -8.81 -2.68
N LEU A 125 6.76 -7.69 -3.40
CA LEU A 125 7.77 -7.11 -4.28
C LEU A 125 8.79 -6.24 -3.53
N TYR A 126 8.54 -5.90 -2.26
CA TYR A 126 9.39 -5.00 -1.46
C TYR A 126 10.79 -5.57 -1.22
N LEU A 127 10.96 -6.88 -1.33
CA LEU A 127 12.19 -7.61 -1.07
C LEU A 127 12.93 -8.02 -2.35
N LEU A 128 12.46 -7.59 -3.52
CA LEU A 128 13.18 -7.86 -4.77
C LEU A 128 14.57 -7.19 -4.72
N PRO A 129 15.64 -7.86 -5.20
CA PRO A 129 16.98 -7.27 -5.25
C PRO A 129 17.03 -5.94 -6.01
N GLU A 130 16.22 -5.82 -7.07
CA GLU A 130 16.10 -4.62 -7.91
C GLU A 130 15.68 -3.39 -7.11
N ILE A 131 14.97 -3.54 -5.99
CA ILE A 131 14.52 -2.42 -5.14
C ILE A 131 15.71 -1.69 -4.50
N GLN A 132 16.90 -2.26 -4.50
CA GLN A 132 18.10 -1.58 -4.00
C GLN A 132 18.68 -0.56 -4.98
N ASP A 133 18.23 -0.54 -6.24
CA ASP A 133 18.69 0.41 -7.25
C ASP A 133 18.20 1.83 -6.95
N ALA A 134 19.01 2.82 -7.32
CA ALA A 134 18.75 4.24 -7.06
C ALA A 134 17.41 4.76 -7.61
N ARG A 135 16.88 4.12 -8.65
CA ARG A 135 15.56 4.48 -9.22
C ARG A 135 14.38 4.24 -8.27
N TYR A 136 14.59 3.44 -7.22
CA TYR A 136 13.58 3.17 -6.19
C TYR A 136 13.89 3.88 -4.87
N ASP A 137 14.81 4.86 -4.88
CA ASP A 137 15.16 5.64 -3.69
C ASP A 137 13.95 6.32 -3.05
N ASP A 138 13.03 6.85 -3.86
CA ASP A 138 11.82 7.52 -3.36
C ASP A 138 10.98 6.57 -2.51
N PHE A 139 10.66 5.38 -3.03
CA PHE A 139 9.95 4.35 -2.27
C PHE A 139 10.70 3.93 -1.00
N ARG A 140 12.03 3.71 -1.07
CA ARG A 140 12.81 3.34 0.11
C ARG A 140 12.80 4.46 1.16
N ASN A 141 12.89 5.71 0.73
CA ASN A 141 12.81 6.89 1.60
C ASN A 141 11.43 7.03 2.24
N GLU A 142 10.35 6.82 1.49
CA GLU A 142 8.98 6.77 2.01
C GLU A 142 8.84 5.68 3.10
N ARG A 143 9.35 4.46 2.86
CA ARG A 143 9.33 3.41 3.88
C ARG A 143 10.15 3.74 5.12
N VAL A 144 11.32 4.36 4.95
CA VAL A 144 12.13 4.83 6.08
C VAL A 144 11.37 5.88 6.90
N ARG A 145 10.66 6.81 6.23
CA ARG A 145 9.83 7.81 6.91
C ARG A 145 8.68 7.16 7.67
N LEU A 146 7.94 6.24 7.04
CA LEU A 146 6.85 5.52 7.69
C LEU A 146 7.34 4.77 8.93
N GLN A 147 8.46 4.05 8.82
CA GLN A 147 9.08 3.36 9.95
C GLN A 147 9.48 4.33 11.07
N ALA A 148 9.99 5.52 10.72
CA ALA A 148 10.32 6.54 11.70
C ALA A 148 9.07 7.05 12.44
N SER A 149 7.94 7.25 11.75
CA SER A 149 6.67 7.62 12.38
C SER A 149 6.13 6.53 13.31
N TYR A 150 6.22 5.24 12.91
CA TYR A 150 5.96 4.11 13.81
C TYR A 150 6.87 4.16 15.05
N GLY A 151 8.15 4.49 14.87
CA GLY A 151 9.11 4.64 15.95
C GLY A 151 8.70 5.71 16.95
N ARG A 152 8.41 6.93 16.48
CA ARG A 152 7.99 8.05 17.32
C ARG A 152 6.71 7.77 18.10
N LEU A 153 5.65 7.35 17.40
CA LEU A 153 4.36 7.03 18.03
C LEU A 153 4.50 5.86 19.02
N GLY A 154 5.26 4.83 18.63
CA GLY A 154 5.53 3.67 19.48
C GLY A 154 6.31 4.01 20.73
N ALA A 155 7.39 4.79 20.62
CA ALA A 155 8.18 5.23 21.77
C ALA A 155 7.36 6.12 22.72
N ALA A 156 6.49 6.98 22.19
CA ALA A 156 5.61 7.83 22.99
C ALA A 156 4.47 7.07 23.68
N ALA A 157 4.05 5.92 23.14
CA ALA A 157 3.02 5.07 23.73
C ALA A 157 3.56 4.00 24.69
N ALA A 158 4.83 3.62 24.56
CA ALA A 158 5.39 2.44 25.21
C ALA A 158 5.60 2.57 26.71
N HIS A 159 5.49 1.44 27.41
CA HIS A 159 5.82 1.35 28.84
C HIS A 159 7.32 1.67 29.07
N PRO A 160 7.69 2.30 30.21
CA PRO A 160 9.08 2.66 30.51
C PRO A 160 10.10 1.52 30.35
N ASP A 161 9.73 0.29 30.72
CA ASP A 161 10.61 -0.88 30.60
C ASP A 161 10.93 -1.26 29.15
N VAL A 162 10.02 -0.96 28.22
CA VAL A 162 10.22 -1.19 26.78
C VAL A 162 11.20 -0.16 26.22
N ILE A 163 10.99 1.13 26.48
CA ILE A 163 11.90 2.19 26.00
C ILE A 163 13.27 2.15 26.69
N ALA A 164 13.38 1.53 27.87
CA ALA A 164 14.65 1.28 28.55
C ALA A 164 15.52 0.23 27.83
N THR A 165 14.92 -0.63 27.00
CA THR A 165 15.62 -1.74 26.31
C THR A 165 15.62 -1.62 24.80
N LEU A 166 14.65 -0.90 24.22
CA LEU A 166 14.49 -0.72 22.79
C LEU A 166 14.59 0.76 22.41
N SER A 167 15.51 1.07 21.51
CA SER A 167 15.57 2.39 20.87
C SER A 167 14.33 2.67 20.04
N GLU A 168 13.97 3.94 19.85
CA GLU A 168 12.88 4.41 18.97
C GLU A 168 12.95 3.77 17.57
N HIS A 169 14.14 3.72 16.96
CA HIS A 169 14.31 3.07 15.67
C HIS A 169 13.94 1.58 15.72
N ARG A 170 14.37 0.84 16.76
CA ARG A 170 14.04 -0.59 16.87
C ARG A 170 12.56 -0.81 17.10
N ILE A 171 11.91 0.05 17.88
CA ILE A 171 10.45 0.04 18.03
C ILE A 171 9.78 0.19 16.65
N GLY A 172 10.16 1.22 15.88
CA GLY A 172 9.62 1.44 14.54
C GLY A 172 9.80 0.23 13.61
N SER A 173 11.00 -0.37 13.61
CA SER A 173 11.28 -1.59 12.82
C SER A 173 10.45 -2.80 13.25
N LEU A 174 10.17 -2.98 14.55
CA LEU A 174 9.33 -4.10 15.02
C LEU A 174 7.86 -3.89 14.63
N LEU A 175 7.35 -2.67 14.83
CA LEU A 175 5.95 -2.35 14.58
C LEU A 175 5.61 -2.46 13.08
N ILE A 176 6.45 -1.91 12.20
CA ILE A 176 6.21 -2.04 10.75
C ILE A 176 6.25 -3.50 10.29
N GLN A 177 7.12 -4.34 10.88
CA GLN A 177 7.18 -5.76 10.55
C GLN A 177 5.96 -6.55 11.05
N LEU A 178 5.38 -6.15 12.19
CA LEU A 178 4.11 -6.75 12.65
C LEU A 178 2.96 -6.42 11.70
N VAL A 179 2.92 -5.21 11.15
CA VAL A 179 1.91 -4.81 10.15
C VAL A 179 2.15 -5.50 8.81
N GLU A 180 3.40 -5.59 8.37
CA GLU A 180 3.79 -6.28 7.14
C GLU A 180 3.56 -7.80 7.19
N LEU A 181 3.27 -8.38 8.36
CA LEU A 181 2.83 -9.78 8.49
C LEU A 181 1.62 -10.08 7.58
N VAL A 182 0.76 -9.08 7.28
CA VAL A 182 -0.35 -9.20 6.32
C VAL A 182 0.12 -9.75 4.97
N ILE A 183 1.30 -9.34 4.50
CA ILE A 183 1.85 -9.75 3.21
C ILE A 183 2.07 -11.27 3.18
N GLN A 184 2.59 -11.83 4.28
CA GLN A 184 2.79 -13.28 4.43
C GLN A 184 1.46 -14.01 4.59
N LEU A 185 0.55 -13.50 5.44
CA LEU A 185 -0.76 -14.12 5.68
C LEU A 185 -1.56 -14.27 4.38
N ARG A 186 -1.60 -13.22 3.54
CA ARG A 186 -2.27 -13.24 2.23
C ARG A 186 -1.70 -14.27 1.26
N ARG A 187 -0.43 -14.64 1.42
CA ARG A 187 0.22 -15.64 0.56
C ARG A 187 -0.22 -17.05 0.93
N ASP A 188 -0.50 -17.29 2.21
CA ASP A 188 -0.79 -18.61 2.76
C ASP A 188 -2.30 -18.93 2.83
N THR A 189 -3.17 -17.90 2.82
CA THR A 189 -4.63 -18.09 2.95
C THR A 189 -5.39 -18.09 1.61
N THR A 190 -6.16 -19.14 1.36
CA THR A 190 -7.36 -19.11 0.50
C THR A 190 -8.56 -18.55 1.31
N ASP A 191 -8.73 -17.23 1.31
CA ASP A 191 -9.98 -16.48 1.52
C ASP A 191 -10.81 -16.53 2.84
N ALA A 192 -10.49 -17.29 3.89
CA ALA A 192 -11.48 -17.49 4.99
C ALA A 192 -11.28 -16.79 6.36
N ALA A 193 -10.21 -16.02 6.63
CA ALA A 193 -9.94 -15.49 7.99
C ALA A 193 -10.01 -13.95 8.14
N ALA A 194 -10.55 -13.24 7.14
CA ALA A 194 -10.21 -11.84 6.88
C ALA A 194 -10.90 -10.76 7.76
N GLU A 195 -11.90 -11.08 8.59
CA GLU A 195 -12.73 -10.00 9.18
C GLU A 195 -12.12 -9.35 10.44
N ASP A 196 -11.22 -10.02 11.17
CA ASP A 196 -10.66 -9.51 12.44
C ASP A 196 -9.14 -9.16 12.39
N ASP A 197 -8.49 -9.28 11.23
CA ASP A 197 -7.03 -9.19 11.13
C ASP A 197 -6.46 -7.78 11.40
N ASP A 198 -7.01 -6.73 10.76
CA ASP A 198 -6.42 -5.38 10.85
C ASP A 198 -6.36 -4.87 12.31
N ALA A 199 -7.48 -5.00 13.03
CA ALA A 199 -7.58 -4.57 14.43
C ALA A 199 -6.76 -5.47 15.37
N THR A 200 -6.62 -6.76 15.04
CA THR A 200 -5.78 -7.69 15.78
C THR A 200 -4.30 -7.34 15.63
N ILE A 201 -3.86 -6.98 14.42
CA ILE A 201 -2.50 -6.52 14.13
C ILE A 201 -2.21 -5.21 14.86
N ALA A 202 -3.11 -4.23 14.79
CA ALA A 202 -2.98 -2.97 15.51
C ALA A 202 -2.93 -3.16 17.04
N SER A 203 -3.80 -4.02 17.57
CA SER A 203 -3.75 -4.40 18.99
C SER A 203 -2.42 -5.06 19.35
N SER A 204 -1.86 -5.89 18.47
CA SER A 204 -0.59 -6.59 18.70
C SER A 204 0.59 -5.64 18.69
N CYS A 205 0.57 -4.61 17.84
CA CYS A 205 1.52 -3.49 17.88
C CYS A 205 1.54 -2.81 19.25
N LEU A 206 0.38 -2.58 19.88
CA LEU A 206 0.33 -2.02 21.22
C LEU A 206 0.77 -3.01 22.32
N ARG A 207 0.43 -4.30 22.18
CA ARG A 207 0.85 -5.34 23.15
C ARG A 207 2.36 -5.44 23.27
N VAL A 208 3.10 -5.39 22.16
CA VAL A 208 4.58 -5.47 22.19
C VAL A 208 5.23 -4.25 22.84
N LEU A 209 4.49 -3.15 23.00
CA LEU A 209 4.92 -1.95 23.72
C LEU A 209 4.56 -1.97 25.21
N GLY A 210 4.00 -3.09 25.70
CA GLY A 210 3.68 -3.29 27.11
C GLY A 210 2.30 -2.78 27.53
N LEU A 211 1.45 -2.33 26.59
CA LEU A 211 0.10 -1.88 26.92
C LEU A 211 -0.79 -3.05 27.35
N SER A 212 -1.56 -2.83 28.40
CA SER A 212 -2.56 -3.74 28.93
C SER A 212 -3.82 -3.78 28.05
N THR A 213 -4.64 -4.83 28.22
CA THR A 213 -5.91 -4.97 27.49
C THR A 213 -6.83 -3.73 27.62
N PRO A 214 -7.01 -3.12 28.81
CA PRO A 214 -7.79 -1.89 28.94
C PRO A 214 -7.20 -0.69 28.18
N GLU A 215 -5.87 -0.50 28.19
CA GLU A 215 -5.21 0.59 27.47
C GLU A 215 -5.38 0.43 25.95
N ILE A 216 -5.24 -0.81 25.45
CA ILE A 216 -5.47 -1.14 24.04
C ILE A 216 -6.93 -0.89 23.65
N ALA A 217 -7.88 -1.25 24.51
CA ALA A 217 -9.29 -0.97 24.28
C ALA A 217 -9.56 0.54 24.20
N SER A 218 -8.94 1.34 25.07
CA SER A 218 -9.03 2.81 25.01
C SER A 218 -8.47 3.36 23.69
N ALA A 219 -7.28 2.93 23.30
CA ALA A 219 -6.64 3.32 22.05
C ALA A 219 -7.51 2.96 20.82
N ARG A 220 -8.14 1.78 20.82
CA ARG A 220 -9.08 1.38 19.76
C ARG A 220 -10.32 2.27 19.70
N ILE A 221 -10.88 2.66 20.84
CA ILE A 221 -12.04 3.56 20.91
C ILE A 221 -11.67 4.94 20.36
N GLU A 222 -10.53 5.47 20.77
CA GLU A 222 -10.00 6.74 20.24
C GLU A 222 -9.82 6.68 18.72
N ALA A 223 -9.14 5.64 18.22
CA ALA A 223 -8.91 5.45 16.79
C ALA A 223 -10.20 5.32 15.97
N ASN A 224 -11.21 4.60 16.48
CA ASN A 224 -12.49 4.43 15.79
C ASN A 224 -13.38 5.69 15.85
N GLY A 225 -13.25 6.49 16.91
CA GLY A 225 -13.92 7.79 17.02
C GLY A 225 -13.24 8.87 16.17
N PHE A 226 -12.03 8.61 15.69
CA PHE A 226 -11.26 9.51 14.88
C PHE A 226 -11.59 9.34 13.39
N VAL A 227 -12.39 10.26 12.85
CA VAL A 227 -12.57 10.43 11.39
C VAL A 227 -11.56 11.49 10.96
N VAL A 228 -10.59 11.12 10.12
CA VAL A 228 -9.73 12.12 9.45
C VAL A 228 -10.68 13.05 8.68
N PRO A 229 -10.73 14.37 8.98
CA PRO A 229 -11.50 15.28 8.16
C PRO A 229 -10.88 15.26 6.76
N HIS A 230 -11.62 14.77 5.77
CA HIS A 230 -11.25 14.99 4.37
C HIS A 230 -11.47 16.48 4.09
N GLU A 231 -10.39 17.24 3.92
CA GLU A 231 -10.43 18.60 3.37
C GLU A 231 -10.80 18.57 1.87
#